data_AF-A0A3B6TFS8-F1
#
_entry.id   AF-A0A3B6TFS8-F1
#
_cell.length_a   1.000
_cell.length_b   1.000
_cell.length_c   1.000
_cell.angle_alpha   90.00
_cell.angle_beta   90.00
_cell.angle_gamma   90.00
#
_symmetry.space_group_name_H-M   'P 1'
#
loop_
_entity.id
_entity.type
_entity.pdbx_description
1 polymer ?
#
loop_
_entity_poly.entity_id
_entity_poly.type
_entity_poly.pdbx_seq_one_letter_code
_entity_poly.pdbx_strand_id
1 'polypeptide(L)'
;MEARVAAAVLVLLALVLVVPEACRAERFIVGDAARWTWGYNYTDWVIRKGPFFQDDSLVFTYDPPNATTHAHSVYMMRNLADYQSCNLKAAKLVAGVTEGVGAGFEFVLKKRKMHYFVCGERQGLHCTAGQMKFIVKPKSSVCRD
;
A
#
# COMPACT_ATOMS: atom_id res chain seq x y z
N MET A 1 -43.43 -17.67 -28.42
CA MET A 1 -43.07 -16.62 -27.44
C MET A 1 -41.77 -17.02 -26.73
N GLU A 2 -41.72 -18.22 -26.17
CA GLU A 2 -40.57 -18.92 -25.58
C GLU A 2 -39.19 -18.70 -26.24
N ALA A 3 -39.05 -18.96 -27.55
CA ALA A 3 -37.75 -18.84 -28.23
C ALA A 3 -37.22 -17.40 -28.30
N ARG A 4 -38.12 -16.40 -28.34
CA ARG A 4 -37.75 -14.98 -28.37
C ARG A 4 -37.39 -14.46 -26.98
N VAL A 5 -38.04 -15.00 -25.95
CA VAL A 5 -37.71 -14.72 -24.54
C VAL A 5 -36.35 -15.33 -24.19
N ALA A 6 -36.09 -16.58 -24.59
CA ALA A 6 -34.81 -17.25 -24.36
C ALA A 6 -33.62 -16.55 -25.05
N ALA A 7 -33.79 -16.12 -26.31
CA ALA A 7 -32.76 -15.38 -27.04
C ALA A 7 -32.48 -13.99 -26.43
N ALA A 8 -33.51 -13.26 -26.00
CA ALA A 8 -33.35 -11.98 -25.32
C ALA A 8 -32.65 -12.12 -23.96
N VAL A 9 -32.95 -13.17 -23.20
CA VAL A 9 -32.31 -13.47 -21.90
C VAL A 9 -30.82 -13.81 -22.09
N LEU A 10 -30.46 -14.60 -23.11
CA LEU A 10 -29.05 -14.93 -23.41
C LEU A 10 -28.25 -13.71 -23.89
N VAL A 11 -28.85 -12.83 -24.71
CA VAL A 11 -28.22 -11.58 -25.15
C VAL A 11 -28.00 -10.63 -23.96
N LEU A 12 -28.98 -10.51 -23.06
CA LEU A 12 -28.85 -9.73 -21.82
C LEU A 12 -27.79 -10.30 -20.87
N LEU A 13 -27.70 -11.63 -20.74
CA LEU A 13 -26.66 -12.29 -19.92
C LEU A 13 -25.25 -12.08 -20.49
N ALA A 14 -25.10 -12.06 -21.82
CA ALA A 14 -23.82 -11.82 -22.50
C ALA A 14 -23.36 -10.36 -22.40
N LEU A 15 -24.27 -9.38 -22.35
CA LEU A 15 -23.97 -7.96 -22.16
C LEU A 15 -23.45 -7.61 -20.75
N VAL A 16 -23.73 -8.45 -19.74
CA VAL A 16 -23.23 -8.26 -18.37
C VAL A 16 -21.78 -8.75 -18.19
N LEU A 17 -21.25 -9.54 -19.13
CA LEU A 17 -19.95 -10.21 -18.98
C LEU A 17 -18.75 -9.43 -19.56
N VAL A 18 -18.98 -8.28 -20.19
CA VAL A 18 -17.89 -7.39 -20.64
C VAL A 18 -17.84 -6.18 -19.70
N VAL A 19 -17.57 -6.44 -18.42
CA VAL A 19 -16.99 -5.40 -17.57
C VAL A 19 -15.56 -5.27 -18.09
N PRO A 20 -15.17 -4.16 -18.74
CA PRO A 20 -13.77 -4.01 -19.09
C PRO A 20 -12.96 -4.10 -17.79
N GLU A 21 -11.79 -4.72 -17.82
CA GLU A 21 -10.80 -4.72 -16.72
C GLU A 21 -10.20 -3.31 -16.50
N ALA A 22 -11.03 -2.28 -16.67
CA ALA A 22 -10.68 -0.88 -16.65
C ALA A 22 -10.62 -0.33 -15.22
N CYS A 23 -9.60 0.51 -14.99
CA CYS A 23 -9.57 1.60 -14.01
C CYS A 23 -9.80 1.26 -12.52
N ARG A 24 -9.74 0.00 -12.10
CA ARG A 24 -9.92 -0.33 -10.67
C ARG A 24 -8.63 -0.06 -9.87
N ALA A 25 -8.78 0.68 -8.78
CA ALA A 25 -7.77 0.82 -7.74
C ALA A 25 -7.48 -0.54 -7.08
N GLU A 26 -6.21 -0.88 -6.94
CA GLU A 26 -5.78 -2.10 -6.27
C GLU A 26 -5.39 -1.85 -4.82
N ARG A 27 -5.40 -2.92 -4.04
CA ARG A 27 -4.99 -2.93 -2.64
C ARG A 27 -3.74 -3.79 -2.52
N PHE A 28 -2.67 -3.22 -1.99
CA PHE A 28 -1.38 -3.88 -1.82
C PHE A 28 -1.06 -4.00 -0.34
N ILE A 29 -0.92 -5.23 0.15
CA ILE A 29 -0.35 -5.45 1.48
C ILE A 29 1.15 -5.16 1.39
N VAL A 30 1.62 -4.18 2.15
CA VAL A 30 3.04 -3.78 2.16
C VAL A 30 3.88 -4.95 2.66
N GLY A 31 4.80 -5.43 1.82
CA GLY A 31 5.64 -6.61 2.13
C GLY A 31 4.97 -7.97 1.89
N ASP A 32 3.76 -8.01 1.30
CA ASP A 32 3.00 -9.24 1.05
C ASP A 32 2.90 -10.12 2.32
N ALA A 33 3.36 -11.37 2.26
CA ALA A 33 3.33 -12.28 3.40
C ALA A 33 4.24 -11.84 4.56
N ALA A 34 5.31 -11.09 4.28
CA ALA A 34 6.22 -10.58 5.31
C ALA A 34 5.61 -9.41 6.10
N ARG A 35 4.59 -8.74 5.53
CA ARG A 35 3.91 -7.59 6.14
C ARG A 35 4.90 -6.45 6.48
N TRP A 36 4.51 -5.52 7.36
CA TRP A 36 5.36 -4.43 7.82
C TRP A 36 6.24 -4.87 8.99
N THR A 37 7.40 -5.46 8.68
CA THR A 37 8.36 -6.06 9.61
C THR A 37 9.81 -5.60 9.40
N TRP A 38 10.66 -5.89 10.39
CA TRP A 38 12.10 -5.62 10.43
C TRP A 38 12.88 -6.45 9.40
N GLY A 39 13.89 -5.84 8.76
CA GLY A 39 14.89 -6.52 7.93
C GLY A 39 14.39 -6.95 6.56
N TYR A 40 13.13 -6.66 6.21
CA TYR A 40 12.57 -6.99 4.91
C TYR A 40 12.98 -5.97 3.84
N ASN A 41 13.28 -6.45 2.62
CA ASN A 41 13.70 -5.59 1.52
C ASN A 41 12.49 -4.98 0.80
N TYR A 42 11.97 -3.86 1.34
CA TYR A 42 10.85 -3.16 0.72
C TYR A 42 11.20 -2.48 -0.61
N THR A 43 12.48 -2.19 -0.87
CA THR A 43 12.90 -1.63 -2.16
C THR A 43 12.68 -2.65 -3.28
N ASP A 44 13.13 -3.89 -3.08
CA ASP A 44 12.88 -4.99 -4.03
C ASP A 44 11.37 -5.27 -4.15
N TRP A 45 10.63 -5.25 -3.04
CA TRP A 45 9.18 -5.40 -3.05
C TRP A 45 8.48 -4.35 -3.91
N VAL A 46 8.77 -3.06 -3.74
CA VAL A 46 8.17 -1.99 -4.58
C VAL A 46 8.48 -2.22 -6.06
N ILE A 47 9.72 -2.61 -6.38
CA ILE A 47 10.16 -2.84 -7.77
C ILE A 47 9.40 -4.00 -8.40
N ARG A 48 9.25 -5.12 -7.68
CA ARG A 48 8.57 -6.33 -8.19
C ARG A 48 7.05 -6.23 -8.19
N LYS A 49 6.48 -5.53 -7.21
CA LYS A 49 5.03 -5.43 -7.02
C LYS A 49 4.39 -4.38 -7.92
N GLY A 50 5.14 -3.32 -8.24
CA GLY A 50 4.67 -2.27 -9.12
C GLY A 50 4.40 -2.75 -10.55
N PRO A 51 3.84 -1.88 -11.41
CA PRO A 51 3.60 -0.45 -11.15
C PRO A 51 2.44 -0.19 -10.20
N PHE A 52 2.58 0.88 -9.40
CA PHE A 52 1.50 1.44 -8.60
C PHE A 52 0.86 2.61 -9.35
N PHE A 53 -0.43 2.82 -9.17
CA PHE A 53 -1.24 3.84 -9.82
C PHE A 53 -1.91 4.75 -8.78
N GLN A 54 -2.43 5.89 -9.22
CA GLN A 54 -3.26 6.72 -8.36
C GLN A 54 -4.48 5.93 -7.89
N ASP A 55 -4.92 6.26 -6.68
CA ASP A 55 -6.04 5.61 -5.99
C ASP A 55 -5.79 4.19 -5.50
N ASP A 56 -4.65 3.58 -5.86
CA ASP A 56 -4.19 2.36 -5.20
C ASP A 56 -3.96 2.58 -3.71
N SER A 57 -4.23 1.53 -2.94
CA SER A 57 -4.11 1.51 -1.50
C SER A 57 -2.91 0.68 -1.05
N LEU A 58 -2.10 1.25 -0.17
CA LEU A 58 -1.05 0.55 0.57
C LEU A 58 -1.60 0.17 1.94
N VAL A 59 -1.68 -1.12 2.23
CA VAL A 59 -2.18 -1.64 3.50
C VAL A 59 -1.01 -2.06 4.36
N PHE A 60 -0.77 -1.30 5.42
CA PHE A 60 0.25 -1.59 6.42
C PHE A 60 -0.35 -2.45 7.51
N THR A 61 0.14 -3.69 7.62
CA THR A 61 -0.27 -4.61 8.69
C THR A 61 0.92 -4.94 9.57
N TYR A 62 0.73 -4.89 10.88
CA TYR A 62 1.74 -5.25 11.88
C TYR A 62 1.05 -5.71 13.17
N ASP A 63 1.76 -6.48 13.96
CA ASP A 63 1.22 -7.08 15.17
C ASP A 63 1.19 -6.06 16.32
N PRO A 64 0.23 -6.17 17.26
CA PRO A 64 0.17 -5.29 18.41
C PRO A 64 1.43 -5.47 19.28
N PRO A 65 2.00 -4.37 19.82
CA PRO A 65 3.17 -4.47 20.68
C PRO A 65 2.85 -5.26 21.95
N ASN A 66 3.77 -6.13 22.35
CA ASN A 66 3.70 -6.86 23.61
C ASN A 66 5.12 -7.05 24.18
N ALA A 67 5.28 -7.91 25.19
CA ALA A 67 6.59 -8.16 25.82
C ALA A 67 7.69 -8.64 24.84
N THR A 68 7.29 -9.25 23.74
CA THR A 68 8.19 -9.85 22.73
C THR A 68 8.05 -9.26 21.33
N THR A 69 6.87 -8.72 20.99
CA THR A 69 6.60 -8.04 19.72
C THR A 69 6.91 -6.56 19.84
N HIS A 70 7.85 -6.07 19.04
CA HIS A 70 8.16 -4.65 19.00
C HIS A 70 7.04 -3.84 18.34
N ALA A 71 6.84 -2.62 18.82
CA ALA A 71 5.91 -1.70 18.19
C ALA A 71 6.38 -1.35 16.77
N HIS A 72 5.42 -1.11 15.88
CA HIS A 72 5.65 -0.55 14.55
C HIS A 72 4.72 0.65 14.32
N SER A 73 5.17 1.61 13.55
CA SER A 73 4.38 2.74 13.10
C SER A 73 4.70 3.02 11.64
N VAL A 74 3.92 3.93 11.05
CA VAL A 74 4.10 4.40 9.69
C VAL A 74 4.20 5.92 9.72
N TYR A 75 5.36 6.43 9.30
CA TYR A 75 5.62 7.83 9.09
C TYR A 75 5.81 8.12 7.61
N MET A 76 5.42 9.32 7.19
CA MET A 76 5.74 9.87 5.88
C MET A 76 6.78 10.98 6.00
N MET A 77 7.89 10.83 5.29
CA MET A 77 8.97 11.82 5.23
C MET A 77 8.65 12.92 4.22
N ARG A 78 9.15 14.13 4.47
CA ARG A 78 8.89 15.30 3.61
C ARG A 78 9.66 15.25 2.30
N ASN A 79 10.86 14.69 2.33
CA ASN A 79 11.81 14.71 1.21
C ASN A 79 12.78 13.51 1.30
N LEU A 80 13.60 13.36 0.25
CA LEU A 80 14.56 12.27 0.11
C LEU A 80 15.68 12.33 1.16
N ALA A 81 16.17 13.50 1.53
CA ALA A 81 17.27 13.65 2.49
C ALA A 81 16.86 13.18 3.89
N ASP A 82 15.67 13.59 4.35
CA ASP A 82 15.11 13.13 5.62
C ASP A 82 14.84 11.61 5.59
N TYR A 83 14.35 11.09 4.46
CA TYR A 83 14.18 9.65 4.27
C TYR A 83 15.51 8.89 4.36
N GLN A 84 16.55 9.33 3.67
CA GLN A 84 17.87 8.68 3.65
C GLN A 84 18.49 8.64 5.04
N SER A 85 18.43 9.76 5.76
CA SER A 85 18.96 9.91 7.12
C SER A 85 18.02 9.40 8.23
N CYS A 86 16.80 8.99 7.89
CA CYS A 86 15.75 8.65 8.87
C CYS A 86 15.48 9.79 9.89
N ASN A 87 15.57 11.05 9.45
CA ASN A 87 15.31 12.22 10.29
C ASN A 87 13.80 12.44 10.50
N LEU A 88 13.28 11.98 11.63
CA LEU A 88 11.84 12.02 11.93
C LEU A 88 11.33 13.38 12.42
N LYS A 89 12.18 14.40 12.63
CA LYS A 89 11.80 15.68 13.27
C LYS A 89 10.60 16.37 12.62
N ALA A 90 10.49 16.28 11.29
CA ALA A 90 9.39 16.85 10.52
C ALA A 90 8.55 15.79 9.79
N ALA A 91 8.70 14.52 10.17
CA ALA A 91 7.95 13.43 9.58
C ALA A 91 6.50 13.44 10.10
N LYS A 92 5.55 13.09 9.24
CA LYS A 92 4.14 12.99 9.60
C LYS A 92 3.84 11.56 10.04
N LEU A 93 3.37 11.36 11.27
CA LEU A 93 2.76 10.10 11.67
C LEU A 93 1.46 9.90 10.87
N VAL A 94 1.37 8.78 10.15
CA VAL A 94 0.16 8.42 9.41
C VAL A 94 -0.54 7.19 9.99
N ALA A 95 0.21 6.32 10.69
CA ALA A 95 -0.35 5.22 11.47
C ALA A 95 0.49 4.95 12.72
N GLY A 96 -0.12 5.03 13.89
CA GLY A 96 0.44 4.70 15.19
C GLY A 96 0.44 3.18 15.48
N VAL A 97 0.90 2.83 16.68
CA VAL A 97 1.27 1.45 17.03
C VAL A 97 0.12 0.44 17.09
N THR A 98 -1.12 0.91 17.09
CA THR A 98 -2.33 0.07 17.08
C THR A 98 -3.09 0.08 15.76
N GLU A 99 -2.81 1.04 14.87
CA GLU A 99 -3.61 1.26 13.66
C GLU A 99 -3.33 0.23 12.55
N GLY A 100 -2.18 -0.45 12.58
CA GLY A 100 -1.83 -1.53 11.66
C GLY A 100 -2.29 -2.91 12.09
N VAL A 101 -2.99 -3.04 13.22
CA VAL A 101 -3.47 -4.33 13.75
C VAL A 101 -4.72 -4.79 12.99
N GLY A 102 -4.95 -6.10 12.91
CA GLY A 102 -6.14 -6.67 12.29
C GLY A 102 -6.16 -6.43 10.78
N ALA A 103 -7.16 -5.68 10.30
CA ALA A 103 -7.30 -5.35 8.88
C ALA A 103 -6.16 -4.45 8.34
N GLY A 104 -5.40 -3.80 9.23
CA GLY A 104 -4.30 -2.91 8.89
C GLY A 104 -4.71 -1.47 8.64
N PHE A 105 -3.70 -0.61 8.54
CA PHE A 105 -3.87 0.79 8.18
C PHE A 105 -3.79 0.95 6.66
N GLU A 106 -4.77 1.63 6.08
CA GLU A 106 -4.84 1.86 4.64
C GLU A 106 -4.42 3.28 4.27
N PHE A 107 -3.42 3.38 3.39
CA PHE A 107 -2.98 4.63 2.80
C PHE A 107 -3.30 4.67 1.30
N VAL A 108 -4.15 5.61 0.87
CA VAL A 108 -4.50 5.78 -0.55
C VAL A 108 -3.53 6.71 -1.26
N LEU A 109 -2.94 6.24 -2.37
CA LEU A 109 -1.98 6.96 -3.21
C LEU A 109 -2.65 8.03 -4.10
N LYS A 110 -3.18 9.09 -3.49
CA LYS A 110 -3.90 10.15 -4.24
C LYS A 110 -2.99 11.05 -5.09
N LYS A 111 -1.79 11.35 -4.62
CA LYS A 111 -0.89 12.34 -5.25
C LYS A 111 0.19 11.66 -6.09
N ARG A 112 0.38 12.10 -7.34
CA ARG A 112 1.49 11.69 -8.25
C ARG A 112 2.84 12.31 -7.86
N LYS A 113 3.28 12.01 -6.65
CA LYS A 113 4.59 12.42 -6.12
C LYS A 113 5.30 11.23 -5.49
N MET A 114 6.58 11.39 -5.19
CA MET A 114 7.28 10.46 -4.30
C MET A 114 6.64 10.50 -2.92
N HIS A 115 6.28 9.33 -2.41
CA HIS A 115 5.91 9.11 -1.02
C HIS A 115 7.04 8.31 -0.36
N TYR A 116 7.49 8.78 0.79
CA TYR A 116 8.63 8.22 1.51
C TYR A 116 8.11 7.64 2.83
N PHE A 117 7.91 6.33 2.90
CA PHE A 117 7.38 5.67 4.09
C PHE A 117 8.51 5.09 4.93
N VAL A 118 8.41 5.23 6.26
CA VAL A 118 9.37 4.66 7.22
C VAL A 118 8.66 4.21 8.49
N CYS A 119 9.31 3.32 9.26
CA CYS A 119 8.90 3.02 10.64
C CYS A 119 9.65 3.97 11.59
N GLY A 120 8.90 4.71 12.41
CA GLY A 120 9.47 5.71 13.32
C GLY A 120 9.92 5.15 14.67
N GLU A 121 9.56 3.91 14.96
CA GLU A 121 9.76 3.29 16.27
C GLU A 121 11.24 3.16 16.66
N ARG A 122 11.47 3.10 17.97
CA ARG A 122 12.80 3.08 18.60
C ARG A 122 13.68 4.25 18.15
N GLN A 123 13.09 5.45 18.13
CA GLN A 123 13.78 6.70 17.75
C GLN A 123 14.42 6.60 16.34
N GLY A 124 13.72 5.95 15.39
CA GLY A 124 14.19 5.77 14.02
C GLY A 124 15.09 4.56 13.78
N LEU A 125 15.41 3.75 14.81
CA LEU A 125 16.22 2.54 14.63
C LEU A 125 15.58 1.54 13.65
N HIS A 126 14.26 1.44 13.63
CA HIS A 126 13.55 0.58 12.67
C HIS A 126 13.73 1.05 11.22
N CYS A 127 13.87 2.36 10.99
CA CYS A 127 14.17 2.93 9.69
C CYS A 127 15.65 2.72 9.31
N THR A 128 16.60 2.96 10.22
CA THR A 128 18.04 2.93 9.94
C THR A 128 18.60 1.51 9.90
N ALA A 129 18.45 0.74 10.98
CA ALA A 129 18.97 -0.61 11.10
C ALA A 129 17.96 -1.65 10.62
N GLY A 130 16.67 -1.43 10.91
CA GLY A 130 15.61 -2.36 10.52
C GLY A 130 15.23 -2.30 9.05
N GLN A 131 15.74 -1.33 8.28
CA GLN A 131 15.42 -1.13 6.86
C GLN A 131 13.91 -1.07 6.58
N MET A 132 13.09 -0.69 7.58
CA MET A 132 11.65 -0.56 7.46
C MET A 132 11.31 0.77 6.80
N LYS A 133 11.59 0.85 5.50
CA LYS A 133 11.45 2.06 4.70
C LYS A 133 11.36 1.75 3.21
N PHE A 134 10.58 2.54 2.48
CA PHE A 134 10.55 2.49 1.02
C PHE A 134 10.06 3.79 0.41
N ILE A 135 10.29 3.92 -0.89
CA ILE A 135 9.81 5.03 -1.71
C ILE A 135 8.86 4.46 -2.75
N VAL A 136 7.73 5.13 -2.96
CA VAL A 136 6.77 4.76 -4.00
C VAL A 136 6.25 6.02 -4.69
N LYS A 137 6.07 5.96 -6.01
CA LYS A 137 5.47 7.02 -6.81
C LYS A 137 4.38 6.43 -7.71
N PRO A 138 3.10 6.73 -7.47
CA PRO A 138 2.05 6.25 -8.32
C PRO A 138 2.12 6.90 -9.71
N LYS A 139 1.84 6.10 -10.74
CA LYS A 139 1.55 6.56 -12.10
C LYS A 139 0.12 7.15 -12.17
N SER A 140 -0.25 7.70 -13.32
CA SER A 140 -1.62 8.22 -13.55
C SER A 140 -2.64 7.09 -13.51
N SER A 141 -3.83 7.30 -12.94
CA SER A 141 -4.93 6.32 -12.94
C SER A 141 -5.71 6.22 -14.25
N VAL A 142 -5.23 6.82 -15.36
CA VAL A 142 -5.78 6.49 -16.69
C VAL A 142 -5.57 4.99 -16.84
N CYS A 143 -6.67 4.27 -17.07
CA CYS A 143 -6.81 2.84 -16.81
C CYS A 143 -5.52 2.05 -17.06
N ARG A 144 -5.18 1.14 -16.14
CA ARG A 144 -3.99 0.28 -16.20
C ARG A 144 -3.83 -0.29 -17.62
N ASP A 145 -2.96 0.33 -18.42
CA ASP A 145 -2.63 -0.08 -19.79
C ASP A 145 -1.74 -1.34 -19.77
#